data_AF-A0AAW2HXN3-F1
#
_entry.id   AF-A0AAW2HXN3-F1
#
_cell.length_a   1.000
_cell.length_b   1.000
_cell.length_c   1.000
_cell.angle_alpha   90.00
_cell.angle_beta   90.00
_cell.angle_gamma   90.00
#
_symmetry.space_group_name_H-M   'P 1'
#
loop_
_entity.id
_entity.type
_entity.pdbx_description
1 polymer ?
#
loop_
_entity_poly.entity_id
_entity_poly.type
_entity_poly.pdbx_seq_one_letter_code
_entity_poly.pdbx_strand_id
1 'polypeptide(L)'
;MCDAWIRVPVHDCSRESAEAGAKSLDFRLLMESPLQPISPDPNCEESMKIYQEHEEMAREYLEVQQEMAYLTEYMKDLGERLSNSEQQRQQIEQLTSEKESLEQLQQNLSRQLELLQRDRSEGWVYVPTQGPRLT
;
A
#
# COMPACT_ATOMS: atom_id res chain seq x y z
N MET A 1 -20.95 -10.30 -13.26
CA MET A 1 -19.97 -10.44 -12.17
C MET A 1 -18.61 -10.33 -12.80
N CYS A 2 -17.92 -9.22 -12.54
CA CYS A 2 -16.70 -8.85 -13.23
C CYS A 2 -15.51 -9.48 -12.49
N ASP A 3 -14.95 -10.56 -13.03
CA ASP A 3 -13.66 -11.09 -12.58
C ASP A 3 -12.56 -10.15 -13.09
N ALA A 4 -12.30 -9.08 -12.33
CA ALA A 4 -11.17 -8.20 -12.56
C ALA A 4 -9.92 -8.86 -12.01
N TRP A 5 -9.23 -9.64 -12.85
CA TRP A 5 -7.89 -10.15 -12.55
C TRP A 5 -6.94 -8.95 -12.47
N ILE A 6 -6.54 -8.59 -11.25
CA ILE A 6 -5.47 -7.61 -11.03
C ILE A 6 -4.19 -8.25 -11.57
N ARG A 7 -3.78 -7.82 -12.76
CA ARG A 7 -2.46 -8.13 -13.30
C ARG A 7 -1.44 -7.42 -12.42
N VAL A 8 -0.91 -8.12 -11.42
CA VAL A 8 0.26 -7.69 -10.68
C VAL A 8 1.40 -7.58 -11.69
N PRO A 9 2.05 -6.41 -11.83
CA PRO A 9 3.30 -6.33 -12.57
C PRO A 9 4.30 -7.20 -11.82
N VAL A 10 4.57 -8.40 -12.35
CA VAL A 10 5.81 -9.10 -12.04
C VAL A 10 6.87 -8.20 -12.62
N HIS A 11 7.61 -7.48 -11.77
CA HIS A 11 8.76 -6.74 -12.23
C HIS A 11 9.73 -7.81 -12.76
N ASP A 12 9.78 -7.93 -14.08
CA ASP A 12 10.74 -8.76 -14.78
C ASP A 12 12.13 -8.28 -14.34
N CYS A 13 12.87 -9.14 -13.64
CA CYS A 13 14.25 -8.86 -13.25
C CYS A 13 15.17 -9.08 -14.46
N SER A 14 14.77 -8.59 -15.64
CA SER A 14 15.62 -8.46 -16.80
C SER A 14 16.33 -7.11 -16.70
N ARG A 15 17.27 -7.00 -15.75
CA ARG A 15 18.20 -5.88 -15.69
C ARG A 15 19.34 -6.16 -16.66
N GLU A 16 19.17 -5.76 -17.91
CA GLU A 16 20.27 -5.64 -18.85
C GLU A 16 21.14 -4.42 -18.45
N SER A 17 22.32 -4.76 -17.94
CA SER A 17 23.59 -4.02 -17.89
C SER A 17 23.59 -2.49 -17.73
N ALA A 18 24.03 -2.06 -16.54
CA ALA A 18 24.87 -0.88 -16.36
C ALA A 18 26.21 -1.32 -15.76
N GLU A 19 27.11 -1.83 -16.61
CA GLU A 19 28.53 -1.98 -16.29
C GLU A 19 29.19 -0.59 -16.37
N ALA A 20 29.66 -0.06 -15.23
CA ALA A 20 30.81 0.84 -15.17
C ALA A 20 31.25 1.10 -13.72
N GLY A 21 32.29 0.38 -13.27
CA GLY A 21 33.28 1.00 -12.37
C GLY A 21 33.18 0.74 -10.86
N ALA A 22 32.48 -0.28 -10.38
CA ALA A 22 32.72 -0.76 -9.01
C ALA A 22 33.99 -1.63 -9.02
N LYS A 23 35.15 -0.96 -8.96
CA LYS A 23 36.44 -1.61 -8.68
C LYS A 23 36.23 -2.54 -7.49
N SER A 24 36.60 -3.81 -7.64
CA SER A 24 36.74 -4.83 -6.59
C SER A 24 36.87 -4.16 -5.21
N LEU A 25 35.74 -3.94 -4.55
CA LEU A 25 35.76 -3.51 -3.16
C LEU A 25 36.27 -4.74 -2.44
N ASP A 26 37.36 -4.57 -1.70
CA ASP A 26 37.90 -5.65 -0.88
C ASP A 26 36.79 -6.06 0.09
N PHE A 27 36.16 -7.21 -0.16
CA PHE A 27 34.99 -7.70 0.57
C PHE A 27 35.27 -7.80 2.07
N ARG A 28 36.55 -7.95 2.45
CA ARG A 28 36.99 -7.93 3.84
C ARG A 28 36.66 -6.59 4.51
N LEU A 29 36.77 -5.46 3.81
CA LEU A 29 36.41 -4.14 4.34
C LEU A 29 34.90 -3.96 4.53
N LEU A 30 34.07 -4.77 3.86
CA LEU A 30 32.62 -4.74 3.99
C LEU A 30 32.13 -5.62 5.16
N MET A 31 32.98 -6.52 5.66
CA MET A 31 32.68 -7.40 6.80
C MET A 31 33.00 -6.74 8.14
N GLU A 32 32.20 -7.08 9.14
CA GLU A 32 32.52 -6.76 10.53
C GLU A 32 33.85 -7.42 10.93
N SER A 33 34.68 -6.75 11.74
CA SER A 33 35.98 -7.28 12.17
C SER A 33 35.98 -8.74 12.67
N PRO A 34 34.98 -9.24 13.45
CA PRO A 34 34.99 -10.65 13.86
C PRO A 34 34.68 -11.65 12.74
N LEU A 35 34.17 -11.19 11.59
CA LEU A 35 33.78 -12.04 10.45
C LEU A 35 34.85 -12.05 9.34
N GLN A 36 35.92 -11.29 9.49
CA GLN A 36 37.02 -11.26 8.52
C GLN A 36 37.89 -12.53 8.63
N PRO A 37 38.25 -13.17 7.50
CA PRO A 37 39.16 -14.31 7.51
C PRO A 37 40.53 -13.93 8.10
N ILE A 38 41.05 -14.78 8.99
CA ILE A 38 42.37 -14.59 9.64
C ILE A 38 43.47 -14.84 8.61
N SER A 39 44.46 -13.96 8.51
CA SER A 39 45.56 -14.11 7.56
C SER A 39 46.27 -15.47 7.69
N PRO A 40 46.53 -16.17 6.57
CA PRO A 40 47.13 -17.50 6.61
C PRO A 40 48.63 -17.46 6.93
N ASP A 41 49.16 -18.56 7.44
CA ASP A 41 50.61 -18.79 7.50
C ASP A 41 51.12 -19.22 6.11
N PRO A 42 52.01 -18.45 5.46
CA PRO A 42 52.48 -18.74 4.10
C PRO A 42 53.32 -20.02 4.00
N ASN A 43 53.83 -20.55 5.11
CA ASN A 43 54.62 -21.78 5.12
C ASN A 43 53.78 -23.04 5.36
N CYS A 44 52.48 -22.90 5.57
CA CYS A 44 51.57 -24.00 5.86
C CYS A 44 50.49 -24.11 4.78
N GLU A 45 50.56 -25.15 3.95
CA GLU A 45 49.54 -25.41 2.91
C GLU A 45 48.12 -25.54 3.49
N GLU A 46 47.99 -26.20 4.64
CA GLU A 46 46.69 -26.37 5.30
C GLU A 46 46.10 -25.04 5.75
N SER A 47 46.93 -24.13 6.29
CA SER A 47 46.49 -22.79 6.69
C SER A 47 46.01 -21.97 5.49
N MET A 48 46.73 -22.04 4.37
CA MET A 48 46.35 -21.38 3.12
C MET A 48 45.02 -21.90 2.58
N LYS A 49 44.80 -23.22 2.64
CA LYS A 49 43.56 -23.84 2.18
C LYS A 49 42.37 -23.40 3.04
N ILE A 50 42.49 -23.46 4.36
CA ILE A 50 41.44 -23.01 5.30
C ILE A 50 41.11 -21.54 5.02
N TYR A 51 42.11 -20.68 4.85
CA TYR A 51 41.86 -19.27 4.54
C TYR A 51 41.02 -19.06 3.29
N GLN A 52 41.32 -19.78 2.20
CA GLN A 52 40.58 -19.67 0.94
C GLN A 52 39.13 -20.11 1.08
N GLU A 53 38.87 -21.22 1.80
CA GLU A 53 37.51 -21.69 2.10
C GLU A 53 36.73 -20.65 2.90
N HIS A 54 37.37 -20.01 3.89
CA HIS A 54 36.76 -18.94 4.67
C HIS A 54 36.51 -17.66 3.85
N GLU A 55 37.38 -17.30 2.89
CA GLU A 55 37.14 -16.18 1.98
C GLU A 55 35.93 -16.41 1.08
N GLU A 56 35.74 -17.63 0.58
CA GLU A 56 34.57 -17.99 -0.23
C GLU A 56 33.28 -17.90 0.61
N MET A 57 33.28 -18.48 1.81
CA MET A 57 32.14 -18.43 2.71
C MET A 57 31.78 -16.99 3.14
N ALA A 58 32.78 -16.15 3.40
CA ALA A 58 32.55 -14.74 3.74
C ALA A 58 31.94 -13.96 2.58
N ARG A 59 32.34 -14.27 1.34
CA ARG A 59 31.74 -13.68 0.13
C ARG A 59 30.27 -14.08 -0.01
N GLU A 60 29.97 -15.37 0.08
CA GLU A 60 28.59 -15.88 0.01
C GLU A 60 27.72 -15.27 1.12
N TYR A 61 28.26 -15.14 2.34
CA TYR A 61 27.54 -14.50 3.44
C TYR A 61 27.15 -13.05 3.11
N LEU A 62 28.06 -12.26 2.51
CA LEU A 62 27.76 -10.89 2.08
C LEU A 62 26.65 -10.83 1.02
N GLU A 63 26.68 -11.75 0.05
CA GLU A 63 25.65 -11.85 -0.97
C GLU A 63 24.28 -12.13 -0.33
N VAL A 64 24.22 -13.09 0.59
CA VAL A 64 23.00 -13.39 1.35
C VAL A 64 22.56 -12.21 2.20
N GLN A 65 23.48 -11.49 2.86
CA GLN A 65 23.13 -10.27 3.62
C GLN A 65 22.49 -9.20 2.72
N GLN A 66 23.03 -9.00 1.52
CA GLN A 66 22.47 -8.06 0.56
C GLN A 66 21.07 -8.49 0.12
N GLU A 67 20.87 -9.76 -0.18
CA GLU A 67 19.55 -10.30 -0.54
C GLU A 67 18.55 -10.15 0.61
N MET A 68 18.95 -10.45 1.84
CA MET A 68 18.11 -10.26 3.03
C MET A 68 17.70 -8.80 3.20
N ALA A 69 18.62 -7.86 3.03
CA ALA A 69 18.34 -6.43 3.12
C ALA A 69 17.34 -6.00 2.04
N TYR A 70 17.58 -6.41 0.79
CA TYR A 70 16.67 -6.12 -0.34
C TYR A 70 15.26 -6.69 -0.11
N LEU A 71 15.16 -7.95 0.29
CA LEU A 71 13.88 -8.60 0.55
C LEU A 71 13.14 -7.93 1.72
N THR A 72 13.85 -7.50 2.76
CA THR A 72 13.27 -6.79 3.90
C THR A 72 12.65 -5.46 3.46
N GLU A 73 13.36 -4.70 2.63
CA GLU A 73 12.85 -3.44 2.07
C GLU A 73 11.63 -3.68 1.16
N TYR A 74 11.71 -4.68 0.29
CA TYR A 74 10.63 -5.02 -0.63
C TYR A 74 9.37 -5.48 0.12
N MET A 75 9.51 -6.29 1.17
CA MET A 75 8.39 -6.69 2.03
C MET A 75 7.73 -5.48 2.71
N LYS A 76 8.54 -4.50 3.14
CA LYS A 76 8.03 -3.25 3.72
C LYS A 76 7.22 -2.44 2.70
N ASP A 77 7.73 -2.24 1.48
CA ASP A 77 7.01 -1.56 0.40
C ASP A 77 5.66 -2.22 0.10
N LEU A 78 5.65 -3.56 -0.02
CA LEU A 78 4.41 -4.31 -0.22
C LEU A 78 3.42 -4.12 0.93
N GLY A 79 3.90 -4.13 2.18
CA GLY A 79 3.08 -3.86 3.35
C GLY A 79 2.43 -2.47 3.32
N GLU A 80 3.20 -1.44 2.96
CA GLU A 80 2.69 -0.07 2.84
C GLU A 80 1.65 0.06 1.72
N ARG A 81 1.89 -0.58 0.57
CA ARG A 81 0.93 -0.60 -0.56
C ARG A 81 -0.38 -1.27 -0.20
N LEU A 82 -0.34 -2.39 0.52
CA LEU A 82 -1.55 -3.08 1.00
C LEU A 82 -2.33 -2.19 1.99
N SER A 83 -1.64 -1.59 2.96
CA SER A 83 -2.27 -0.68 3.93
C SER A 83 -2.95 0.51 3.24
N ASN A 84 -2.28 1.14 2.28
CA ASN A 84 -2.85 2.23 1.49
C ASN A 84 -4.09 1.78 0.69
N SER A 85 -4.06 0.59 0.11
CA SER A 85 -5.20 0.03 -0.61
C SER A 85 -6.40 -0.21 0.31
N GLU A 86 -6.18 -0.65 1.54
CA GLU A 86 -7.25 -0.85 2.53
C GLU A 86 -7.87 0.48 2.96
N GLN A 87 -7.05 1.51 3.19
CA GLN A 87 -7.52 2.86 3.49
C GLN A 87 -8.36 3.43 2.34
N GLN A 88 -7.92 3.26 1.09
CA GLN A 88 -8.69 3.67 -0.09
C GLN A 88 -10.04 2.95 -0.17
N ARG A 89 -10.08 1.64 0.12
CA ARG A 89 -11.33 0.87 0.13
C ARG A 89 -12.29 1.41 1.19
N GLN A 90 -11.82 1.67 2.40
CA GLN A 90 -12.64 2.25 3.48
C GLN A 90 -13.16 3.65 3.10
N GLN A 91 -12.34 4.47 2.46
CA GLN A 91 -12.75 5.80 2.00
C GLN A 91 -13.84 5.71 0.92
N ILE A 92 -13.71 4.77 -0.02
CA ILE A 92 -14.74 4.52 -1.04
C ILE A 92 -16.05 4.10 -0.36
N GLU A 93 -16.01 3.17 0.59
CA GLU A 93 -17.20 2.73 1.33
C GLU A 93 -17.90 3.90 2.05
N GLN A 94 -17.13 4.76 2.73
CA GLN A 94 -17.67 5.96 3.39
C GLN A 94 -18.35 6.92 2.40
N LEU A 95 -17.67 7.24 1.29
CA LEU A 95 -18.21 8.13 0.26
C LEU A 95 -19.45 7.53 -0.40
N THR A 96 -19.51 6.22 -0.61
CA THR A 96 -20.70 5.56 -1.15
C THR A 96 -21.89 5.66 -0.20
N SER A 97 -21.68 5.46 1.10
CA SER A 97 -22.73 5.62 2.12
C SER A 97 -23.22 7.06 2.21
N GLU A 98 -22.31 8.03 2.20
CA GLU A 98 -22.68 9.45 2.21
C GLU A 98 -23.49 9.82 0.96
N LYS A 99 -23.04 9.38 -0.22
CA LYS A 99 -23.76 9.58 -1.48
C LYS A 99 -25.19 9.04 -1.39
N GLU A 100 -25.37 7.80 -0.93
CA GLU A 100 -26.70 7.20 -0.77
C GLU A 100 -27.58 8.00 0.18
N SER A 101 -27.03 8.50 1.29
CA SER A 101 -27.76 9.34 2.24
C SER A 101 -28.22 10.67 1.62
N LEU A 102 -27.35 11.28 0.81
CA LEU A 102 -27.67 12.54 0.11
C LEU A 102 -28.72 12.33 -0.98
N GLU A 103 -28.65 11.21 -1.72
CA GLU A 103 -29.67 10.85 -2.71
C GLU A 103 -31.04 10.64 -2.04
N GLN A 104 -31.08 9.97 -0.88
CA GLN A 104 -32.32 9.83 -0.11
C GLN A 104 -32.87 11.18 0.37
N LEU A 105 -32.01 12.05 0.87
CA LEU A 105 -32.40 13.40 1.29
C LEU A 105 -32.95 14.22 0.11
N GLN A 106 -32.26 14.17 -1.03
CA GLN A 106 -32.71 14.84 -2.25
C GLN A 106 -34.09 14.35 -2.68
N GLN A 107 -34.31 13.04 -2.71
CA GLN A 107 -35.62 12.46 -3.08
C GLN A 107 -36.72 12.89 -2.11
N ASN A 108 -36.44 12.93 -0.81
CA ASN A 108 -37.39 13.39 0.20
C ASN A 108 -37.75 14.87 0.01
N LEU A 109 -36.77 15.73 -0.20
CA LEU A 109 -36.99 17.16 -0.44
C LEU A 109 -37.76 17.42 -1.74
N SER A 110 -37.42 16.72 -2.82
CA SER A 110 -38.16 16.79 -4.08
C SER A 110 -39.63 16.42 -3.89
N ARG A 111 -39.91 15.34 -3.15
CA ARG A 111 -41.30 14.95 -2.82
C ARG A 111 -42.02 16.03 -2.02
N GLN A 112 -41.36 16.63 -1.03
CA GLN A 112 -41.96 17.72 -0.24
C GLN A 112 -42.28 18.94 -1.11
N LEU A 113 -41.39 19.29 -2.05
CA LEU A 113 -41.63 20.38 -2.98
C LEU A 113 -42.82 20.08 -3.92
N GLU A 114 -42.94 18.87 -4.43
CA GLU A 114 -44.08 18.46 -5.26
C GLU A 114 -45.41 18.59 -4.52
N LEU A 115 -45.46 18.18 -3.25
CA LEU A 115 -46.65 18.34 -2.40
C LEU A 115 -47.02 19.81 -2.21
N LEU A 116 -46.04 20.66 -1.87
CA LEU A 116 -46.28 22.10 -1.70
C LEU A 116 -46.71 22.78 -3.00
N GLN A 117 -46.19 22.34 -4.15
CA GLN A 117 -46.63 22.86 -5.46
C GLN A 117 -48.07 22.44 -5.77
N ARG A 118 -48.45 21.20 -5.46
CA ARG A 118 -49.84 20.74 -5.57
C ARG A 118 -50.77 21.52 -4.65
N ASP A 119 -50.42 21.68 -3.38
CA ASP A 119 -51.16 22.46 -2.39
C ASP A 119 -51.29 23.94 -2.77
N ARG A 120 -50.34 24.49 -3.54
CA ARG A 120 -50.43 25.86 -4.06
C ARG A 120 -51.34 25.95 -5.29
N SER A 121 -51.47 24.87 -6.06
CA SER A 121 -52.41 24.76 -7.19
C SER A 121 -53.83 24.40 -6.74
N GLU A 122 -53.98 23.61 -5.67
CA GLU A 122 -55.24 23.33 -5.00
C GLU A 122 -55.45 24.37 -3.90
N GLY A 123 -56.03 25.51 -4.27
CA GLY A 123 -56.19 26.66 -3.38
C GLY A 123 -56.79 26.30 -2.02
N TRP A 124 -56.00 26.46 -0.96
CA TRP A 124 -56.50 26.47 0.42
C TRP A 124 -57.59 27.54 0.55
N VAL A 125 -58.85 27.11 0.73
CA VAL A 125 -59.94 28.01 1.09
C VAL A 125 -59.89 28.22 2.61
N TYR A 126 -59.52 29.42 3.03
CA TYR A 126 -59.71 29.84 4.42
C TYR A 126 -61.21 29.90 4.70
N VAL A 127 -61.71 28.96 5.51
CA VAL A 127 -63.08 29.00 6.04
C VAL A 127 -63.02 29.63 7.43
N PRO A 128 -63.57 30.84 7.64
CA PRO A 128 -63.66 31.42 8.97
C PRO A 128 -64.55 30.51 9.83
N THR A 129 -63.97 29.90 10.86
CA THR A 129 -64.77 29.20 11.86
C THR A 129 -65.55 30.25 12.64
N GLN A 130 -66.83 30.41 12.33
CA GLN A 130 -67.72 31.14 13.22
C GLN A 130 -67.77 30.35 14.53
N GLY A 131 -67.07 30.86 15.54
CA GLY A 131 -67.13 30.31 16.89
C GLY A 131 -68.58 30.29 17.39
N PRO A 132 -68.92 29.38 18.32
CA PRO A 132 -70.30 29.18 18.74
C PRO A 132 -70.86 30.48 19.31
N ARG A 133 -72.01 30.92 18.78
CA ARG A 133 -72.80 32.02 19.35
C ARG A 133 -73.31 31.58 20.72
N LEU A 134 -72.76 32.20 21.76
CA LEU A 134 -73.31 32.11 23.11
C LEU A 134 -74.63 32.91 23.13
N THR A 135 -75.73 32.23 23.47
CA THR A 135 -77.04 32.81 23.81
C THR A 135 -77.32 32.58 25.27
#